data_AF-A0AAV8BU74-F1
#
_entry.id   AF-A0AAV8BU74-F1
#
_cell.length_a   1.000
_cell.length_b   1.000
_cell.length_c   1.000
_cell.angle_alpha   90.00
_cell.angle_beta   90.00
_cell.angle_gamma   90.00
#
_symmetry.space_group_name_H-M   'P 1'
#
loop_
_entity.id
_entity.type
_entity.pdbx_description
1 polymer ?
#
loop_
_entity_poly.entity_id
_entity_poly.type
_entity_poly.pdbx_seq_one_letter_code
_entity_poly.pdbx_strand_id
1 'polypeptide(L)'
;MARSAQADVMIASSIVGVQIAKICKEQIVRGLCNLKNLEELDLSGNNFAGNIPPCIGNLSSLRILDLSSNILNGTITSTGQIPRELTKLTSLEAFSVAYNNLSGPTLDAKAQFATFDNRSYEGNPNLCGPPLSKSCFSYPDTKLPSPDETGYDRGNGSIDFLILFGSFALFFVVSFWGFMAILFFKKNWRYALFNLVDEHGNLIYLWVFLFVRKIRIPRRRD
;
A
#
# COMPACT_ATOMS: atom_id res chain seq x y z
N MET A 1 21.70 -30.84 -27.97
CA MET A 1 21.99 -31.11 -26.55
C MET A 1 22.01 -29.78 -25.80
N ALA A 2 21.07 -29.62 -24.86
CA ALA A 2 21.03 -28.73 -23.68
C ALA A 2 21.61 -27.30 -23.80
N ARG A 3 20.92 -26.22 -23.39
CA ARG A 3 20.33 -26.04 -22.07
C ARG A 3 19.23 -24.97 -22.06
N SER A 4 18.24 -25.21 -21.21
CA SER A 4 17.29 -24.26 -20.67
C SER A 4 17.97 -23.05 -20.02
N ALA A 5 17.44 -21.86 -20.29
CA ALA A 5 17.49 -20.73 -19.37
C ALA A 5 16.17 -19.95 -19.58
N GLN A 6 15.16 -20.19 -18.75
CA GLN A 6 14.86 -19.29 -17.64
C GLN A 6 14.41 -17.92 -18.13
N ALA A 7 13.18 -17.87 -18.65
CA ALA A 7 12.38 -16.64 -18.70
C ALA A 7 11.47 -16.57 -17.45
N ASP A 8 12.00 -17.08 -16.34
CA ASP A 8 11.43 -16.98 -15.01
C ASP A 8 11.64 -15.55 -14.50
N VAL A 9 10.54 -14.96 -14.03
CA VAL A 9 10.55 -14.08 -12.86
C VAL A 9 11.31 -12.76 -13.08
N MET A 10 10.61 -11.78 -13.66
CA MET A 10 11.00 -10.37 -13.55
C MET A 10 10.59 -9.84 -12.16
N ILE A 11 11.08 -10.47 -11.09
CA ILE A 11 11.24 -9.82 -9.78
C ILE A 11 12.57 -9.09 -9.87
N ALA A 12 12.55 -7.88 -10.45
CA ALA A 12 13.67 -6.96 -10.33
C ALA A 12 13.62 -6.31 -8.95
N SER A 13 14.20 -7.02 -8.00
CA SER A 13 14.48 -6.57 -6.64
C SER A 13 15.16 -5.19 -6.65
N SER A 14 14.47 -4.21 -6.06
CA SER A 14 15.03 -3.25 -5.10
C SER A 14 16.16 -2.31 -5.55
N ILE A 15 15.82 -1.01 -5.60
CA ILE A 15 16.69 0.09 -5.13
C ILE A 15 18.01 0.27 -5.90
N VAL A 16 17.95 0.67 -7.17
CA VAL A 16 18.93 1.64 -7.72
C VAL A 16 18.24 2.47 -8.80
N GLY A 17 17.61 3.59 -8.45
CA GLY A 17 17.13 4.51 -9.48
C GLY A 17 15.93 5.40 -9.16
N VAL A 18 15.65 5.70 -7.88
CA VAL A 18 14.61 6.67 -7.50
C VAL A 18 14.83 8.06 -8.16
N GLN A 19 16.02 8.33 -8.72
CA GLN A 19 16.33 9.52 -9.54
C GLN A 19 16.34 9.30 -11.07
N ILE A 20 16.26 8.06 -11.57
CA ILE A 20 16.08 7.74 -13.01
C ILE A 20 14.59 7.81 -13.42
N ALA A 21 13.69 7.72 -12.42
CA ALA A 21 12.24 7.65 -12.55
C ALA A 21 11.56 8.81 -13.31
N LYS A 22 12.20 9.98 -13.43
CA LYS A 22 11.63 11.12 -14.17
C LYS A 22 11.89 11.06 -15.68
N ILE A 23 13.03 10.51 -16.10
CA ILE A 23 13.45 10.43 -17.52
C ILE A 23 12.98 9.13 -18.17
N CYS A 24 12.86 8.04 -17.40
CA CYS A 24 12.36 6.75 -17.89
C CYS A 24 10.83 6.64 -17.97
N LYS A 25 10.08 7.65 -17.49
CA LYS A 25 8.60 7.59 -17.43
C LYS A 25 7.97 7.48 -18.81
N GLU A 26 8.52 8.14 -19.82
CA GLU A 26 8.03 8.04 -21.20
C GLU A 26 8.56 6.80 -21.94
N GLN A 27 9.81 6.39 -21.68
CA GLN A 27 10.42 5.25 -22.37
C GLN A 27 9.86 3.90 -21.90
N ILE A 28 9.57 3.76 -20.59
CA ILE A 28 8.98 2.54 -20.04
C ILE A 28 7.56 2.33 -20.59
N VAL A 29 6.77 3.41 -20.69
CA VAL A 29 5.44 3.35 -21.33
C VAL A 29 5.58 2.87 -22.78
N ARG A 30 6.51 3.43 -23.57
CA ARG A 30 6.74 3.00 -24.97
C ARG A 30 7.10 1.53 -25.11
N GLY A 31 7.89 0.97 -24.18
CA GLY A 31 8.25 -0.45 -24.16
C GLY A 31 7.06 -1.34 -23.79
N LEU A 32 6.33 -0.98 -22.74
CA LEU A 32 5.18 -1.72 -22.23
C LEU A 32 4.07 -1.85 -23.29
N CYS A 33 3.78 -0.77 -24.03
CA CYS A 33 2.74 -0.77 -25.07
C CYS A 33 3.01 -1.76 -26.23
N ASN A 34 4.25 -2.23 -26.41
CA ASN A 34 4.64 -3.13 -27.50
C ASN A 34 4.59 -4.62 -27.13
N LEU A 35 4.35 -4.95 -25.87
CA LEU A 35 4.35 -6.33 -25.36
C LEU A 35 3.02 -7.04 -25.62
N LYS A 36 2.65 -7.27 -26.88
CA LYS A 36 1.36 -7.86 -27.28
C LYS A 36 1.09 -9.27 -26.72
N ASN A 37 2.15 -9.98 -26.35
CA ASN A 37 2.09 -11.33 -25.78
C ASN A 37 2.17 -11.33 -24.24
N LEU A 38 2.11 -10.17 -23.60
CA LEU A 38 2.11 -10.10 -22.14
C LEU A 38 0.78 -10.63 -21.62
N GLU A 39 0.85 -11.66 -20.78
CA GLU A 39 -0.33 -12.27 -20.15
C GLU A 39 -0.56 -11.74 -18.73
N GLU A 40 0.50 -11.40 -18.00
CA GLU A 40 0.38 -10.96 -16.61
C GLU A 40 1.19 -9.68 -16.39
N LEU A 41 0.54 -8.68 -15.78
CA LEU A 41 1.14 -7.44 -15.35
C LEU A 41 0.74 -7.15 -13.91
N ASP A 42 1.63 -7.49 -12.98
CA ASP A 42 1.50 -7.15 -11.56
C ASP A 42 2.51 -6.05 -11.21
N LEU A 43 1.96 -4.89 -10.82
CA LEU A 43 2.70 -3.74 -10.32
C LEU A 43 2.22 -3.34 -8.92
N SER A 44 1.53 -4.24 -8.22
CA SER A 44 0.92 -3.97 -6.92
C SER A 44 1.96 -3.59 -5.85
N GLY A 45 1.55 -2.80 -4.85
CA GLY A 45 2.38 -2.48 -3.69
C GLY A 45 3.62 -1.63 -3.98
N ASN A 46 3.57 -0.80 -5.02
CA ASN A 46 4.66 0.09 -5.42
C ASN A 46 4.30 1.57 -5.17
N ASN A 47 5.23 2.48 -5.46
CA ASN A 47 5.00 3.92 -5.37
C ASN A 47 4.77 4.53 -6.77
N PHE A 48 4.07 3.84 -7.67
CA PHE A 48 3.79 4.38 -9.00
C PHE A 48 2.79 5.54 -8.91
N ALA A 49 3.20 6.69 -9.45
CA ALA A 49 2.41 7.92 -9.48
C ALA A 49 2.12 8.36 -10.92
N GLY A 50 1.03 9.09 -11.13
CA GLY A 50 0.55 9.50 -12.44
C GLY A 50 -0.56 8.59 -12.99
N ASN A 51 -0.89 8.79 -14.26
CA ASN A 51 -2.01 8.12 -14.91
C ASN A 51 -1.65 6.70 -15.37
N ILE A 52 -2.67 5.85 -15.41
CA ILE A 52 -2.61 4.57 -16.11
C ILE A 52 -2.48 4.88 -17.63
N PRO A 53 -1.42 4.41 -18.31
CA PRO A 53 -1.24 4.72 -19.73
C PRO A 53 -2.33 4.00 -20.57
N PRO A 54 -3.01 4.72 -21.48
CA PRO A 54 -4.12 4.15 -22.26
C PRO A 54 -3.69 3.02 -23.20
N CYS A 55 -2.39 2.95 -23.52
CA CYS A 55 -1.85 1.90 -24.37
C CYS A 55 -1.89 0.49 -23.73
N ILE A 56 -2.11 0.37 -22.42
CA ILE A 56 -2.37 -0.94 -21.78
C ILE A 56 -3.59 -1.61 -22.42
N GLY A 57 -4.56 -0.82 -22.92
CA GLY A 57 -5.69 -1.33 -23.70
C GLY A 57 -5.31 -2.06 -25.00
N ASN A 58 -4.08 -1.95 -25.48
CA ASN A 58 -3.61 -2.68 -26.68
C ASN A 58 -2.97 -4.04 -26.37
N LEU A 59 -2.82 -4.42 -25.10
CA LEU A 59 -2.23 -5.69 -24.68
C LEU A 59 -3.28 -6.81 -24.73
N SER A 60 -3.64 -7.26 -25.94
CA SER A 60 -4.77 -8.18 -26.17
C SER A 60 -4.65 -9.55 -25.47
N SER A 61 -3.44 -9.98 -25.14
CA SER A 61 -3.18 -11.27 -24.47
C SER A 61 -3.22 -11.16 -22.94
N LEU A 62 -3.44 -9.96 -22.39
CA LEU A 62 -3.37 -9.72 -20.95
C LEU A 62 -4.55 -10.38 -20.22
N ARG A 63 -4.22 -11.23 -19.25
CA ARG A 63 -5.12 -12.01 -18.39
C ARG A 63 -5.14 -11.48 -16.96
N ILE A 64 -4.01 -11.02 -16.44
CA ILE A 64 -3.92 -10.46 -15.09
C ILE A 64 -3.38 -9.03 -15.17
N LEU A 65 -4.11 -8.09 -14.57
CA LEU A 65 -3.68 -6.70 -14.40
C LEU A 65 -3.89 -6.27 -12.94
N ASP A 66 -2.81 -6.22 -12.18
CA ASP A 66 -2.84 -5.70 -10.81
C ASP A 66 -2.01 -4.41 -10.70
N LEU A 67 -2.69 -3.31 -10.38
CA LEU A 67 -2.12 -1.99 -10.15
C LEU A 67 -2.41 -1.50 -8.72
N SER A 68 -2.85 -2.39 -7.84
CA SER A 68 -3.33 -2.04 -6.50
C SER A 68 -2.22 -1.50 -5.59
N SER A 69 -2.60 -0.81 -4.53
CA SER A 69 -1.68 -0.28 -3.51
C SER A 69 -0.55 0.56 -4.13
N ASN A 70 -0.93 1.49 -5.00
CA ASN A 70 -0.03 2.48 -5.60
C ASN A 70 -0.53 3.90 -5.30
N ILE A 71 0.18 4.91 -5.80
CA ILE A 71 -0.23 6.32 -5.69
C ILE A 71 -0.68 6.86 -7.04
N LEU A 72 -1.39 6.04 -7.82
CA LEU A 72 -1.92 6.43 -9.12
C LEU A 72 -2.99 7.50 -8.90
N ASN A 73 -2.61 8.72 -9.24
CA ASN A 73 -3.47 9.88 -9.36
C ASN A 73 -3.17 10.48 -10.72
N GLY A 74 -4.20 10.95 -11.41
CA GLY A 74 -3.96 11.73 -12.61
C GLY A 74 -3.02 12.89 -12.32
N THR A 75 -2.21 13.30 -13.30
CA THR A 75 -1.51 14.58 -13.18
C THR A 75 -2.53 15.71 -13.12
N ILE A 76 -2.15 16.85 -12.56
CA ILE A 76 -2.96 18.09 -12.51
C ILE A 76 -3.61 18.52 -13.85
N THR A 77 -3.19 17.94 -14.98
CA THR A 77 -3.72 18.21 -16.33
C THR A 77 -4.52 17.06 -16.95
N SER A 78 -4.62 15.91 -16.29
CA SER A 78 -5.40 14.76 -16.79
C SER A 78 -6.13 14.08 -15.64
N THR A 79 -7.44 13.93 -15.79
CA THR A 79 -8.31 13.28 -14.80
C THR A 79 -7.69 11.94 -14.42
N GLY A 80 -7.57 11.64 -13.11
CA GLY A 80 -7.07 10.35 -12.60
C GLY A 80 -8.01 9.18 -12.85
N GLN A 81 -8.67 9.20 -14.00
CA GLN A 81 -9.65 8.25 -14.45
C GLN A 81 -8.98 6.99 -14.96
N ILE A 82 -9.70 5.88 -14.81
CA ILE A 82 -9.37 4.63 -15.48
C ILE A 82 -9.56 4.86 -16.99
N PRO A 83 -8.51 4.68 -17.83
CA PRO A 83 -8.59 4.96 -19.26
C PRO A 83 -9.59 4.03 -19.94
N ARG A 84 -10.46 4.60 -20.78
CA ARG A 84 -11.53 3.84 -21.48
C ARG A 84 -10.97 2.80 -22.43
N GLU A 85 -9.73 2.97 -22.88
CA GLU A 85 -9.01 2.05 -23.75
C GLU A 85 -8.84 0.66 -23.12
N LEU A 86 -8.85 0.56 -21.78
CA LEU A 86 -8.81 -0.74 -21.09
C LEU A 86 -10.00 -1.63 -21.44
N THR A 87 -11.14 -1.07 -21.85
CA THR A 87 -12.31 -1.84 -22.31
C THR A 87 -12.04 -2.72 -23.56
N LYS A 88 -10.94 -2.46 -24.28
CA LYS A 88 -10.49 -3.29 -25.41
C LYS A 88 -9.88 -4.61 -24.98
N LEU A 89 -9.43 -4.70 -23.73
CA LEU A 89 -8.99 -5.96 -23.15
C LEU A 89 -10.24 -6.84 -23.02
N THR A 90 -10.17 -8.04 -23.59
CA THR A 90 -11.27 -9.02 -23.61
C THR A 90 -10.87 -10.35 -22.97
N SER A 91 -9.60 -10.48 -22.58
CA SER A 91 -9.00 -11.70 -22.03
C SER A 91 -8.66 -11.57 -20.53
N LEU A 92 -9.07 -10.49 -19.84
CA LEU A 92 -8.70 -10.32 -18.43
C LEU A 92 -9.56 -11.25 -17.57
N GLU A 93 -8.89 -12.03 -16.75
CA GLU A 93 -9.47 -12.89 -15.73
C GLU A 93 -9.39 -12.24 -14.35
N ALA A 94 -8.35 -11.43 -14.10
CA ALA A 94 -8.16 -10.72 -12.85
C ALA A 94 -7.75 -9.26 -13.09
N PHE A 95 -8.40 -8.36 -12.38
CA PHE A 95 -8.16 -6.92 -12.45
C PHE A 95 -8.25 -6.31 -11.05
N SER A 96 -7.28 -5.48 -10.68
CA SER A 96 -7.32 -4.68 -9.45
C SER A 96 -6.64 -3.33 -9.62
N VAL A 97 -7.32 -2.29 -9.15
CA VAL A 97 -6.81 -0.92 -8.99
C VAL A 97 -7.05 -0.41 -7.58
N ALA A 98 -7.27 -1.33 -6.63
CA ALA A 98 -7.59 -1.01 -5.26
C ALA A 98 -6.50 -0.16 -4.59
N TYR A 99 -6.85 0.62 -3.57
CA TYR A 99 -5.92 1.42 -2.77
C TYR A 99 -5.02 2.32 -3.62
N ASN A 100 -5.64 3.10 -4.50
CA ASN A 100 -5.00 4.17 -5.29
C ASN A 100 -5.71 5.50 -5.03
N ASN A 101 -5.38 6.54 -5.80
CA ASN A 101 -6.04 7.83 -5.73
C ASN A 101 -6.72 8.18 -7.07
N LEU A 102 -7.37 7.18 -7.67
CA LEU A 102 -8.12 7.32 -8.91
C LEU A 102 -9.43 8.08 -8.66
N SER A 103 -9.94 8.74 -9.71
CA SER A 103 -11.13 9.58 -9.65
C SER A 103 -12.05 9.40 -10.84
N GLY A 104 -13.31 9.80 -10.67
CA GLY A 104 -14.33 9.75 -11.73
C GLY A 104 -15.07 8.41 -11.80
N PRO A 105 -15.83 8.19 -12.89
CA PRO A 105 -16.59 6.96 -13.05
C PRO A 105 -15.65 5.77 -13.28
N THR A 106 -16.03 4.61 -12.75
CA THR A 106 -15.56 3.31 -13.21
C THR A 106 -15.87 3.14 -14.70
N LEU A 107 -15.32 2.08 -15.31
CA LEU A 107 -15.64 1.75 -16.71
C LEU A 107 -17.10 1.29 -16.92
N ASP A 108 -17.92 1.34 -15.88
CA ASP A 108 -19.39 1.30 -15.91
C ASP A 108 -19.95 0.14 -16.72
N ALA A 109 -19.88 -1.08 -16.16
CA ALA A 109 -20.35 -2.34 -16.75
C ALA A 109 -19.97 -2.58 -18.24
N LYS A 110 -18.98 -1.87 -18.79
CA LYS A 110 -18.54 -2.06 -20.17
C LYS A 110 -17.57 -3.22 -20.25
N ALA A 111 -17.80 -4.08 -21.24
CA ALA A 111 -17.00 -5.26 -21.50
C ALA A 111 -16.88 -6.15 -20.24
N GLN A 112 -15.71 -6.73 -20.01
CA GLN A 112 -15.43 -7.60 -18.87
C GLN A 112 -15.34 -6.85 -17.52
N PHE A 113 -15.30 -5.50 -17.49
CA PHE A 113 -15.19 -4.78 -16.22
C PHE A 113 -16.47 -4.84 -15.36
N ALA A 114 -17.58 -5.30 -15.92
CA ALA A 114 -18.79 -5.62 -15.17
C ALA A 114 -18.64 -6.85 -14.27
N THR A 115 -17.71 -7.76 -14.58
CA THR A 115 -17.56 -9.04 -13.89
C THR A 115 -16.62 -8.97 -12.70
N PHE A 116 -15.89 -7.86 -12.53
CA PHE A 116 -14.96 -7.69 -11.42
C PHE A 116 -15.68 -7.19 -10.16
N ASP A 117 -15.25 -7.72 -9.02
CA ASP A 117 -15.83 -7.39 -7.72
C ASP A 117 -15.54 -5.94 -7.32
N ASN A 118 -16.37 -5.42 -6.40
CA ASN A 118 -16.14 -4.13 -5.73
C ASN A 118 -14.72 -4.03 -5.12
N ARG A 119 -14.17 -5.15 -4.62
CA ARG A 119 -12.80 -5.21 -4.04
C ARG A 119 -11.72 -4.74 -5.03
N SER A 120 -11.90 -4.98 -6.33
CA SER A 120 -10.96 -4.52 -7.36
C SER A 120 -10.84 -2.99 -7.45
N TYR A 121 -11.80 -2.25 -6.88
CA TYR A 121 -11.91 -0.79 -6.98
C TYR A 121 -11.82 -0.08 -5.63
N GLU A 122 -11.78 -0.83 -4.52
CA GLU A 122 -11.85 -0.27 -3.16
C GLU A 122 -10.66 0.63 -2.82
N GLY A 123 -10.79 1.46 -1.78
CA GLY A 123 -9.70 2.33 -1.34
C GLY A 123 -9.37 3.51 -2.28
N ASN A 124 -10.15 3.75 -3.35
CA ASN A 124 -10.06 4.94 -4.19
C ASN A 124 -11.10 5.98 -3.77
N PRO A 125 -10.72 7.12 -3.16
CA PRO A 125 -11.67 8.03 -2.50
C PRO A 125 -12.62 8.74 -3.47
N ASN A 126 -12.19 8.98 -4.72
CA ASN A 126 -12.93 9.77 -5.71
C ASN A 126 -13.50 8.95 -6.87
N LEU A 127 -13.40 7.62 -6.79
CA LEU A 127 -13.94 6.70 -7.79
C LEU A 127 -15.42 6.42 -7.50
N CYS A 128 -16.25 6.33 -8.53
CA CYS A 128 -17.70 6.16 -8.39
C CYS A 128 -18.28 5.33 -9.55
N GLY A 129 -19.51 4.84 -9.42
CA GLY A 129 -20.19 4.01 -10.43
C GLY A 129 -20.07 2.50 -10.15
N PRO A 130 -20.98 1.67 -10.71
CA PRO A 130 -20.94 0.22 -10.51
C PRO A 130 -19.57 -0.39 -10.87
N PRO A 131 -19.05 -1.39 -10.12
CA PRO A 131 -19.68 -2.13 -9.02
C PRO A 131 -19.62 -1.45 -7.64
N LEU A 132 -19.11 -0.20 -7.54
CA LEU A 132 -19.11 0.55 -6.28
C LEU A 132 -20.52 1.06 -5.96
N SER A 133 -20.86 1.12 -4.66
CA SER A 133 -22.12 1.72 -4.18
C SER A 133 -22.15 3.25 -4.28
N LYS A 134 -21.00 3.89 -4.58
CA LYS A 134 -20.87 5.34 -4.68
C LYS A 134 -21.37 5.85 -6.03
N SER A 135 -22.43 6.65 -6.05
CA SER A 135 -22.95 7.27 -7.29
C SER A 135 -22.08 8.42 -7.79
N CYS A 136 -21.93 8.56 -9.12
CA CYS A 136 -21.21 9.67 -9.74
C CYS A 136 -22.02 10.97 -9.89
N PHE A 137 -23.28 11.00 -9.46
CA PHE A 137 -24.11 12.20 -9.51
C PHE A 137 -23.91 13.03 -8.23
N SER A 138 -23.21 14.15 -8.37
CA SER A 138 -23.22 15.23 -7.39
C SER A 138 -24.47 16.08 -7.59
N TYR A 139 -25.57 15.77 -6.90
CA TYR A 139 -26.53 16.83 -6.60
C TYR A 139 -25.94 17.67 -5.47
N PRO A 140 -25.90 19.01 -5.55
CA PRO A 140 -25.45 19.82 -4.43
C PRO A 140 -26.38 19.55 -3.24
N ASP A 141 -25.79 19.15 -2.12
CA ASP A 141 -26.46 18.74 -0.89
C ASP A 141 -27.69 19.60 -0.57
N THR A 142 -28.88 19.02 -0.73
CA THR A 142 -30.04 19.44 0.05
C THR A 142 -30.27 18.35 1.07
N LYS A 143 -29.90 18.63 2.31
CA LYS A 143 -30.27 17.82 3.49
C LYS A 143 -31.78 17.53 3.43
N LEU A 144 -32.15 16.27 3.33
CA LEU A 144 -33.44 15.77 3.80
C LEU A 144 -33.23 14.38 4.41
N PRO A 145 -33.67 14.14 5.66
CA PRO A 145 -33.36 12.90 6.36
C PRO A 145 -34.25 11.77 5.82
N SER A 146 -33.65 10.70 5.32
CA SER A 146 -34.36 9.45 5.09
C SER A 146 -34.44 8.65 6.41
N PRO A 147 -35.61 8.08 6.73
CA PRO A 147 -35.84 7.39 7.99
C PRO A 147 -35.21 6.01 7.99
N ASP A 148 -34.46 5.75 9.07
CA ASP A 148 -34.35 4.48 9.79
C ASP A 148 -34.13 3.20 8.98
N GLU A 149 -32.87 2.80 8.82
CA GLU A 149 -32.52 1.38 8.85
C GLU A 149 -31.52 1.13 9.99
N THR A 150 -32.01 0.44 11.00
CA THR A 150 -31.23 -0.17 12.08
C THR A 150 -30.21 -1.14 11.50
N GLY A 151 -28.95 -0.74 11.50
CA GLY A 151 -27.81 -1.59 11.18
C GLY A 151 -26.57 -1.07 11.92
N TYR A 152 -26.29 -1.63 13.09
CA TYR A 152 -24.95 -1.56 13.65
C TYR A 152 -24.02 -2.33 12.70
N ASP A 153 -23.35 -1.64 11.77
CA ASP A 153 -21.89 -1.74 11.65
C ASP A 153 -21.25 -0.91 10.52
N ARG A 154 -20.02 -0.47 10.86
CA ARG A 154 -18.87 -0.23 9.98
C ARG A 154 -18.82 1.08 9.20
N GLY A 155 -18.67 2.16 9.95
CA GLY A 155 -18.07 3.38 9.46
C GLY A 155 -17.39 4.13 10.60
N ASN A 156 -16.20 3.69 11.03
CA ASN A 156 -15.18 4.55 11.64
C ASN A 156 -13.90 3.77 12.02
N GLY A 157 -13.13 3.29 11.03
CA GLY A 157 -11.78 2.79 11.30
C GLY A 157 -10.89 3.83 12.01
N SER A 158 -11.16 5.12 11.83
CA SER A 158 -10.48 6.21 12.52
C SER A 158 -10.91 6.37 13.98
N ILE A 159 -12.21 6.19 14.33
CA ILE A 159 -12.63 6.26 15.74
C ILE A 159 -12.17 5.00 16.48
N ASP A 160 -12.23 3.82 15.85
CA ASP A 160 -11.71 2.59 16.44
C ASP A 160 -10.19 2.70 16.68
N PHE A 161 -9.43 3.27 15.74
CA PHE A 161 -8.01 3.53 15.92
C PHE A 161 -7.72 4.59 17.00
N LEU A 162 -8.52 5.65 17.09
CA LEU A 162 -8.35 6.70 18.11
C LEU A 162 -8.72 6.21 19.52
N ILE A 163 -9.75 5.38 19.65
CA ILE A 163 -10.13 4.74 20.91
C ILE A 163 -9.05 3.75 21.34
N LEU A 164 -8.57 2.92 20.40
CA LEU A 164 -7.51 1.95 20.67
C LEU A 164 -6.20 2.66 21.06
N PHE A 165 -5.70 3.57 20.24
CA PHE A 165 -4.46 4.32 20.52
C PHE A 165 -4.59 5.21 21.77
N GLY A 166 -5.75 5.85 21.95
CA GLY A 166 -6.05 6.67 23.13
C GLY A 166 -6.02 5.86 24.42
N SER A 167 -6.58 4.65 24.42
CA SER A 167 -6.55 3.76 25.60
C SER A 167 -5.12 3.37 25.96
N PHE A 168 -4.31 2.94 24.99
CA PHE A 168 -2.90 2.59 25.23
C PHE A 168 -2.09 3.79 25.72
N ALA A 169 -2.30 4.97 25.17
CA ALA A 169 -1.62 6.18 25.59
C ALA A 169 -1.94 6.54 27.05
N LEU A 170 -3.20 6.44 27.46
CA LEU A 170 -3.61 6.70 28.84
C LEU A 170 -3.03 5.66 29.81
N PHE A 171 -3.05 4.37 29.45
CA PHE A 171 -2.43 3.33 30.26
C PHE A 171 -0.92 3.51 30.38
N PHE A 172 -0.24 3.91 29.30
CA PHE A 172 1.19 4.20 29.34
C PHE A 172 1.50 5.36 30.28
N VAL A 173 0.74 6.45 30.21
CA VAL A 173 0.89 7.61 31.10
C VAL A 173 0.69 7.18 32.55
N VAL A 174 -0.43 6.53 32.90
CA VAL A 174 -0.70 6.10 34.29
C VAL A 174 0.38 5.14 34.80
N SER A 175 0.79 4.17 33.98
CA SER A 175 1.80 3.18 34.36
C SER A 175 3.19 3.82 34.53
N PHE A 176 3.58 4.71 33.62
CA PHE A 176 4.86 5.39 33.65
C PHE A 176 4.96 6.33 34.86
N TRP A 177 3.96 7.18 35.06
CA TRP A 177 3.94 8.11 36.19
C TRP A 177 3.77 7.37 37.53
N GLY A 178 2.99 6.30 37.58
CA GLY A 178 2.86 5.45 38.77
C GLY A 178 4.17 4.75 39.13
N PHE A 179 4.86 4.17 38.15
CA PHE A 179 6.17 3.55 38.35
C PHE A 179 7.23 4.58 38.79
N MET A 180 7.26 5.74 38.15
CA MET A 180 8.16 6.84 38.52
C MET A 180 7.88 7.34 39.94
N ALA A 181 6.61 7.44 40.35
CA ALA A 181 6.24 7.80 41.71
C ALA A 181 6.70 6.73 42.72
N ILE A 182 6.51 5.43 42.42
CA ILE A 182 7.00 4.34 43.28
C ILE A 182 8.53 4.42 43.46
N LEU A 183 9.27 4.67 42.37
CA LEU A 183 10.73 4.85 42.43
C LEU A 183 11.14 6.08 43.24
N PHE A 184 10.33 7.14 43.24
CA PHE A 184 10.62 8.38 43.96
C PHE A 184 10.32 8.26 45.47
N PHE A 185 9.23 7.60 45.85
CA PHE A 185 8.80 7.49 47.25
C PHE A 185 9.44 6.33 47.99
N LYS A 186 9.81 5.23 47.31
CA LYS A 186 10.44 4.07 47.95
C LYS A 186 11.94 4.02 47.66
N LYS A 187 12.71 4.62 48.56
CA LYS A 187 14.19 4.64 48.53
C LYS A 187 14.82 3.25 48.30
N ASN A 188 14.24 2.19 48.84
CA ASN A 188 14.72 0.81 48.69
C ASN A 188 14.65 0.29 47.24
N TRP A 189 13.63 0.69 46.47
CA TRP A 189 13.45 0.27 45.08
C TRP A 189 14.42 0.97 44.13
N ARG A 190 14.77 2.23 44.44
CA ARG A 190 15.81 2.97 43.72
C ARG A 190 17.15 2.22 43.77
N TYR A 191 17.59 1.80 44.96
CA TYR A 191 18.85 1.06 45.09
C TYR A 191 18.81 -0.31 44.40
N ALA A 192 17.68 -1.03 44.48
CA ALA A 192 17.53 -2.31 43.77
C ALA A 192 17.58 -2.15 42.24
N LEU A 193 16.95 -1.11 41.69
CA LEU A 193 17.00 -0.80 40.25
C LEU A 193 18.42 -0.41 39.80
N PHE A 194 19.10 0.46 40.56
CA PHE A 194 20.48 0.83 40.25
C PHE A 194 21.42 -0.38 40.27
N ASN A 195 21.31 -1.26 41.27
CA ASN A 195 22.13 -2.46 41.35
C ASN A 195 21.86 -3.43 40.18
N LEU A 196 20.59 -3.60 39.77
CA LEU A 196 20.24 -4.47 38.65
C LEU A 196 20.74 -3.92 37.29
N VAL A 197 20.66 -2.60 37.11
CA VAL A 197 21.22 -1.93 35.92
C VAL A 197 22.74 -2.04 35.88
N ASP A 198 23.41 -1.91 37.03
CA ASP A 198 24.87 -2.01 37.11
C ASP A 198 25.36 -3.46 36.89
N GLU A 199 24.61 -4.44 37.39
CA GLU A 199 24.91 -5.88 37.23
C GLU A 199 24.77 -6.34 35.77
N HIS A 200 23.76 -5.86 35.04
CA HIS A 200 23.53 -6.25 33.65
C HIS A 200 24.11 -5.28 32.60
N GLY A 201 24.46 -4.06 32.97
CA GLY A 201 24.94 -3.02 32.06
C GLY A 201 26.24 -3.40 31.35
N ASN A 202 27.18 -4.01 32.08
CA ASN A 202 28.44 -4.50 31.50
C ASN A 202 28.22 -5.64 30.51
N LEU A 203 27.24 -6.50 30.76
CA LEU A 203 26.92 -7.64 29.91
C LEU A 203 26.27 -7.18 28.60
N ILE A 204 25.35 -6.21 28.69
CA ILE A 204 24.73 -5.56 27.53
C ILE A 204 25.78 -4.82 26.71
N TYR A 205 26.68 -4.07 27.36
CA TYR A 205 27.77 -3.36 26.69
C TYR A 205 28.70 -4.32 25.93
N LEU A 206 29.11 -5.42 26.55
CA LEU A 206 29.92 -6.46 25.90
C LEU A 206 29.19 -7.14 24.74
N TRP A 207 27.88 -7.39 24.88
CA TRP A 207 27.08 -7.98 23.82
C TRP A 207 26.97 -7.06 22.60
N VAL A 208 26.70 -5.77 22.83
CA VAL A 208 26.67 -4.74 21.78
C VAL A 208 28.06 -4.59 21.13
N PHE A 209 29.12 -4.56 21.93
CA PHE A 209 30.48 -4.48 21.42
C PHE A 209 30.85 -5.68 20.54
N LEU A 210 30.56 -6.91 20.99
CA LEU A 210 30.80 -8.14 20.22
C LEU A 210 29.93 -8.21 18.96
N PHE A 211 28.68 -7.76 19.03
CA PHE A 211 27.78 -7.68 17.88
C PHE A 211 28.32 -6.71 16.81
N VAL A 212 28.76 -5.51 17.20
CA VAL A 212 29.40 -4.54 16.30
C VAL A 212 30.69 -5.10 15.71
N ARG A 213 31.49 -5.81 16.50
CA ARG A 213 32.73 -6.44 16.01
C ARG A 213 32.46 -7.56 15.01
N LYS A 214 31.43 -8.38 15.22
CA LYS A 214 30.99 -9.45 14.31
C LYS A 214 30.55 -8.91 12.95
N ILE A 215 29.95 -7.73 12.91
CA ILE A 215 29.56 -7.04 11.67
C ILE A 215 30.79 -6.53 10.90
N ARG A 216 31.90 -6.21 11.58
CA ARG A 216 33.09 -5.60 10.98
C ARG A 216 34.12 -6.58 10.42
N ILE A 217 33.97 -7.89 10.63
CA ILE A 217 34.90 -8.89 10.10
C ILE A 217 34.46 -9.27 8.67
N PRO A 218 35.19 -8.88 7.61
CA PRO A 218 34.89 -9.34 6.26
C PRO A 218 35.27 -10.82 6.15
N ARG A 219 34.34 -11.67 5.71
CA ARG A 219 34.67 -13.04 5.27
C ARG A 219 35.73 -12.95 4.17
N ARG A 220 36.99 -13.28 4.47
CA ARG A 220 37.92 -13.72 3.42
C ARG A 220 37.35 -15.04 2.87
N ARG A 221 37.03 -15.02 1.57
CA ARG A 221 36.77 -16.21 0.78
C ARG A 221 38.11 -16.90 0.61
N ASP A 222 38.26 -18.07 1.23
CA ASP A 222 39.15 -19.11 0.73
C ASP A 222 38.47 -19.78 -0.49
#